data_AF-A0A6A6M0L4-F1
#
_entry.id   AF-A0A6A6M0L4-F1
#
_cell.length_a   1.000
_cell.length_b   1.000
_cell.length_c   1.000
_cell.angle_alpha   90.00
_cell.angle_beta   90.00
_cell.angle_gamma   90.00
#
_symmetry.space_group_name_H-M   'P 1'
#
loop_
_entity.id
_entity.type
_entity.pdbx_description
1 polymer ?
#
loop_
_entity_poly.entity_id
_entity_poly.type
_entity_poly.pdbx_seq_one_letter_code
_entity_poly.pdbx_strand_id
1 'polypeptide(L)' 'MADKAITIRTRKFMTNRLLSRKQFIVDVLHPGRPNVSKNGLDSKVEKSRKQLKERKKRAKKVRGVKKR' A
#
# COMPACT_ATOMS: atom_id res chain seq x y z
N MET A 1 -9.87 -22.48 17.69
CA MET A 1 -8.69 -22.09 16.89
C MET A 1 -8.89 -20.64 16.48
N ALA A 2 -8.09 -19.70 16.99
CA ALA A 2 -8.31 -18.28 16.75
C ALA A 2 -8.10 -17.94 15.26
N ASP A 3 -9.09 -17.30 14.64
CA ASP A 3 -8.99 -16.72 13.30
C ASP A 3 -7.86 -15.68 13.28
N LYS A 4 -6.68 -16.13 12.87
CA LYS A 4 -5.47 -15.33 12.90
C LYS A 4 -5.53 -14.31 11.77
N ALA A 5 -5.29 -13.04 12.11
CA ALA A 5 -5.51 -11.93 11.19
C ALA A 5 -4.62 -12.03 9.94
N ILE A 6 -5.22 -11.83 8.76
CA ILE A 6 -4.49 -11.75 7.48
C ILE A 6 -3.55 -10.55 7.52
N THR A 7 -2.25 -10.82 7.39
CA THR A 7 -1.19 -9.81 7.39
C THR A 7 -0.69 -9.57 5.98
N ILE A 8 -0.60 -8.31 5.57
CA ILE A 8 -0.11 -7.92 4.25
C ILE A 8 1.20 -7.15 4.40
N ARG A 9 2.24 -7.60 3.69
CA ARG A 9 3.53 -6.89 3.61
C ARG A 9 3.74 -6.37 2.20
N THR A 10 4.26 -5.16 2.07
CA THR A 10 4.63 -4.58 0.78
C THR A 10 6.16 -4.55 0.65
N ARG A 11 6.67 -5.06 -0.47
CA ARG A 11 8.10 -5.08 -0.80
C ARG A 11 8.36 -4.36 -2.12
N LYS A 12 9.63 -3.98 -2.33
CA LYS A 12 10.12 -3.34 -3.56
C LYS A 12 9.19 -2.22 -4.07
N PHE A 13 8.82 -1.31 -3.17
CA PHE A 13 7.92 -0.22 -3.50
C PHE A 13 8.62 0.82 -4.37
N MET A 14 8.17 0.95 -5.62
CA MET A 14 8.72 1.88 -6.59
C MET A 14 7.60 2.75 -7.19
N THR A 15 7.95 4.00 -7.50
CA THR A 15 7.06 4.90 -8.23
C THR A 15 7.49 4.93 -9.68
N ASN A 16 6.68 4.36 -10.56
CA ASN A 16 6.92 4.44 -12.01
C ASN A 16 6.28 5.72 -12.54
N ARG A 17 7.12 6.71 -12.84
CA ARG A 17 6.69 8.03 -13.32
C ARG A 17 6.29 8.01 -14.79
N LEU A 18 6.81 7.08 -15.59
CA LEU A 18 6.47 6.92 -17.01
C LEU A 18 5.01 6.53 -17.18
N LEU A 19 4.52 5.64 -16.30
CA LEU A 19 3.15 5.12 -16.33
C LEU A 19 2.25 5.75 -15.26
N SER A 20 2.70 6.82 -14.61
CA SER A 20 1.95 7.53 -13.56
C SER A 20 1.41 6.64 -12.43
N ARG A 21 2.07 5.50 -12.14
CA ARG A 21 1.58 4.50 -11.17
C ARG A 21 2.64 4.07 -10.17
N LYS A 22 2.19 3.49 -9.06
CA LYS A 22 3.06 2.86 -8.06
C LYS A 22 3.08 1.36 -8.32
N GLN A 23 4.28 0.79 -8.37
CA GLN A 23 4.47 -0.65 -8.52
C GLN A 23 5.12 -1.19 -7.26
N PHE A 24 4.66 -2.33 -6.79
CA PHE A 24 5.18 -2.99 -5.59
C PHE A 24 4.76 -4.46 -5.59
N ILE A 25 5.48 -5.25 -4.80
CA ILE A 25 5.16 -6.65 -4.54
C ILE A 25 4.35 -6.72 -3.25
N VAL A 26 3.31 -7.55 -3.25
CA VAL A 26 2.45 -7.80 -2.09
C VAL A 26 2.67 -9.23 -1.62
N ASP A 27 3.10 -9.39 -0.38
CA ASP A 27 3.13 -10.69 0.28
C ASP A 27 1.91 -10.79 1.20
N VAL A 28 1.12 -11.84 1.01
CA VAL A 28 -0.07 -12.11 1.82
C VAL A 28 0.23 -13.28 2.74
N LEU A 29 0.14 -13.04 4.04
CA LEU A 29 0.26 -14.07 5.07
C LEU A 29 -1.12 -14.33 5.67
N HIS A 30 -1.67 -15.52 5.40
CA HIS A 30 -3.00 -15.95 5.84
C HIS A 30 -2.96 -17.32 6.52
N PRO A 31 -2.43 -17.41 7.76
CA PRO A 31 -2.29 -18.69 8.45
C PRO A 31 -3.66 -19.28 8.79
N GLY A 32 -3.88 -20.54 8.43
CA GLY A 32 -5.12 -21.26 8.74
C GLY A 32 -6.33 -20.87 7.89
N ARG A 33 -6.15 -20.07 6.83
CA ARG A 33 -7.21 -19.73 5.87
C ARG A 33 -6.80 -20.12 4.44
N PRO A 34 -7.77 -20.50 3.59
CA PRO A 34 -7.55 -20.66 2.15
C PRO A 34 -7.20 -19.31 1.50
N ASN A 35 -6.89 -19.34 0.21
CA ASN A 35 -6.49 -18.17 -0.55
C ASN A 35 -7.46 -17.01 -0.39
N VAL A 36 -6.91 -15.83 -0.18
CA VAL A 36 -7.68 -14.59 0.01
C VAL A 36 -8.06 -14.02 -1.36
N SER A 37 -9.31 -13.61 -1.51
CA SER A 37 -9.77 -12.93 -2.73
C SER A 37 -9.11 -11.55 -2.89
N LYS A 38 -8.92 -11.11 -4.15
CA LYS A 38 -8.28 -9.81 -4.47
C LYS A 38 -9.06 -8.64 -3.87
N ASN A 39 -10.39 -8.65 -3.97
CA ASN A 39 -11.25 -7.60 -3.44
C ASN A 39 -11.07 -7.40 -1.92
N GLY A 40 -10.80 -8.48 -1.18
CA GLY A 40 -10.53 -8.41 0.26
C GLY A 40 -9.16 -7.82 0.62
N LEU A 41 -8.22 -7.78 -0.33
CA LEU A 41 -6.87 -7.27 -0.15
C LEU A 41 -6.75 -5.78 -0.51
N ASP A 42 -7.50 -5.30 -1.50
CA ASP A 42 -7.40 -3.92 -2.01
C ASP A 42 -7.59 -2.87 -0.90
N SER A 43 -8.61 -3.04 -0.07
CA SER A 43 -8.90 -2.15 1.07
C SER A 43 -7.76 -2.07 2.09
N LYS A 44 -7.05 -3.18 2.30
CA LYS A 44 -5.91 -3.26 3.22
C LYS A 44 -4.64 -2.71 2.59
N VAL A 45 -4.47 -2.87 1.28
CA VAL A 45 -3.33 -2.35 0.52
C VAL A 45 -3.40 -0.82 0.43
N GLU A 46 -4.59 -0.23 0.25
CA GLU A 46 -4.77 1.22 0.24
C GLU A 46 -4.38 1.87 1.58
N LYS A 47 -4.75 1.22 2.68
CA LYS A 47 -4.44 1.64 4.05
C LYS A 47 -3.00 1.33 4.48
N SER A 48 -2.17 0.75 3.61
CA SER A 48 -0.79 0.41 3.97
C SER A 48 0.02 1.65 4.37
N ARG A 49 0.77 1.54 5.47
CA ARG A 49 1.62 2.63 6.02
C ARG A 49 2.52 3.27 4.96
N LYS A 50 3.05 2.48 4.01
CA LYS A 50 3.92 2.99 2.93
C LYS A 50 3.15 3.90 1.95
N GLN A 51 1.91 3.54 1.59
CA GLN A 51 1.03 4.36 0.74
C GLN A 51 0.71 5.71 1.40
N LEU A 52 0.29 5.68 2.67
CA LEU A 52 -0.02 6.87 3.47
C LEU A 52 1.19 7.81 3.60
N LYS A 53 2.38 7.27 3.85
CA LYS A 53 3.62 8.07 3.94
C LYS A 53 3.91 8.81 2.63
N GLU A 54 3.82 8.13 1.49
CA GLU A 54 4.08 8.76 0.19
C GLU A 54 3.01 9.80 -0.18
N ARG A 55 1.73 9.55 0.15
CA ARG A 55 0.66 10.57 0.00
C ARG A 55 0.95 11.81 0.83
N LYS A 56 1.33 11.64 2.10
CA LYS A 56 1.69 12.75 3.01
C LYS A 56 2.91 13.54 2.49
N LYS A 57 3.94 12.88 2.00
CA LYS A 57 5.13 13.55 1.41
C LYS A 57 4.76 14.40 0.19
N ARG A 58 3.94 13.87 -0.73
CA ARG A 58 3.47 14.65 -1.89
C ARG A 58 2.66 15.88 -1.48
N ALA A 59 1.72 15.71 -0.55
CA ALA A 59 0.90 16.83 -0.05
C ALA A 59 1.78 17.95 0.58
N LYS A 60 2.80 17.56 1.36
CA LYS A 60 3.76 18.53 1.92
C LYS A 60 4.55 19.27 0.83
N LYS A 61 4.95 18.59 -0.25
CA LYS A 61 5.67 19.19 -1.37
C LYS A 61 4.80 20.21 -2.13
N VAL A 62 3.54 19.88 -2.40
CA VAL A 62 2.58 20.78 -3.07
C VAL A 62 2.35 22.05 -2.25
N ARG A 63 2.20 21.93 -0.93
CA ARG A 63 2.01 23.08 -0.03
C ARG A 63 3.18 24.09 -0.07
N GLY A 64 4.40 23.62 -0.35
CA GLY A 64 5.59 24.48 -0.41
C GLY A 64 5.77 25.27 -1.71
N VAL A 65 4.97 25.00 -2.75
CA VAL A 65 5.12 25.65 -4.07
C VAL A 65 4.36 26.98 -4.17
N LYS A 66 3.40 27.25 -3.27
CA LYS A 66 2.52 28.43 -3.30
C LYS A 66 3.07 29.68 -2.59
N LYS A 67 4.39 29.84 -2.52
CA LYS A 67 5.07 31.06 -2.00
C LYS A 67 5.77 31.85 -3.12
N ARG A 68 5.10 31.99 -4.25
CA ARG A 68 5.41 32.97 -5.29
C ARG A 68 4.11 33.64 -5.70
#